data_AF-A0A955PL30-F1
#
_entry.id   AF-A0A955PL30-F1
#
_cell.length_a   1.000
_cell.length_b   1.000
_cell.length_c   1.000
_cell.angle_alpha   90.00
_cell.angle_beta   90.00
_cell.angle_gamma   90.00
#
_symmetry.space_group_name_H-M   'P 1'
#
loop_
_entity.id
_entity.type
_entity.pdbx_description
1 polymer ?
#
loop_
_entity_poly.entity_id
_entity_poly.type
_entity_poly.pdbx_seq_one_letter_code
_entity_poly.pdbx_strand_id
1 'polypeptide(L)'
;VGILLQIATNYWRFGHWWGWAYTERIFSLSFIPRNVPDLLLSPARGLFLFCPALIFVFHGAMATWRKDRGLAAAIALMFAAKMALFGTYYDYTGGMNPGPRYLIPIMPVLYLYVGVLAITEWKQKSFRYPFYFFSGIGFIANGFNSITPYHLSMTFWDQVSRYFGIEKYEGRRPWDTKQEFYDVLIGRWILDGHYAVLVIYVTIIGALIAVSLYWLLPTLRSREE
;
A
#
# COMPACT_ATOMS: atom_id res chain seq x y z
N VAL A 1 10.83 -14.97 23.01
CA VAL A 1 9.84 -16.05 22.75
C VAL A 1 9.51 -16.18 21.26
N GLY A 2 8.98 -15.14 20.58
CA GLY A 2 8.59 -15.23 19.16
C GLY A 2 9.73 -15.62 18.19
N ILE A 3 10.93 -15.07 18.37
CA ILE A 3 12.11 -15.41 17.55
C ILE A 3 12.50 -16.89 17.71
N LEU A 4 12.45 -17.42 18.93
CA LEU A 4 12.78 -18.82 19.21
C LEU A 4 11.74 -19.78 18.61
N LEU A 5 10.45 -19.42 18.67
CA LEU A 5 9.38 -20.16 18.01
C LEU A 5 9.54 -20.14 16.47
N GLN A 6 9.94 -19.01 15.89
CA GLN A 6 10.21 -18.89 14.45
C GLN A 6 11.36 -19.81 14.02
N ILE A 7 12.45 -19.83 14.79
CA ILE A 7 13.61 -20.70 14.53
C ILE A 7 13.22 -22.18 14.66
N ALA A 8 12.48 -22.56 15.71
CA ALA A 8 12.00 -23.93 15.89
C ALA A 8 11.07 -24.37 14.74
N THR A 9 10.21 -23.46 14.26
CA THR A 9 9.30 -23.73 13.14
C THR A 9 10.07 -23.89 11.83
N ASN A 10 11.13 -23.11 11.60
CA ASN A 10 12.00 -23.27 10.44
C ASN A 10 12.73 -24.61 10.45
N TYR A 11 13.24 -25.04 11.62
CA TYR A 11 13.88 -26.34 11.76
C TYR A 11 12.90 -27.49 11.50
N TRP A 12 11.70 -27.43 12.07
CA TRP A 12 10.67 -28.45 11.85
C TRP A 12 10.19 -28.53 10.39
N ARG A 13 10.09 -27.39 9.70
CA ARG A 13 9.61 -27.35 8.30
C ARG A 13 10.67 -27.69 7.27
N PHE A 14 11.90 -27.23 7.49
CA PHE A 14 12.93 -27.24 6.45
C PHE A 14 14.16 -28.06 6.84
N GLY A 15 14.25 -28.56 8.08
CA GLY A 15 15.36 -29.42 8.53
C GLY A 15 16.63 -28.66 8.91
N HIS A 16 16.59 -27.34 8.93
CA HIS A 16 17.75 -26.50 9.25
C HIS A 16 17.36 -25.25 10.04
N TRP A 17 18.23 -24.88 10.99
CA TRP A 17 18.07 -23.76 11.91
C TRP A 17 18.28 -22.40 11.22
N TRP A 18 19.18 -22.40 10.25
CA TRP A 18 19.51 -21.27 9.40
C TRP A 18 19.20 -21.66 7.95
N GLY A 19 18.56 -20.75 7.22
CA GLY A 19 18.11 -21.03 5.86
C GLY A 19 16.65 -20.65 5.68
N TRP A 20 16.38 -20.00 4.56
CA TRP A 20 15.04 -19.72 4.10
C TRP A 20 14.66 -20.82 3.12
N ALA A 21 13.37 -21.15 2.99
CA ALA A 21 12.88 -22.06 1.95
C ALA A 21 13.12 -21.54 0.52
N TYR A 22 13.59 -20.30 0.41
CA TYR A 22 13.77 -19.55 -0.83
C TYR A 22 15.27 -19.39 -1.12
N THR A 23 15.63 -19.51 -2.39
CA THR A 23 17.00 -19.57 -2.95
C THR A 23 17.90 -18.38 -2.60
N GLU A 24 19.22 -18.56 -2.78
CA GLU A 24 20.32 -17.67 -2.34
C GLU A 24 20.31 -16.21 -2.86
N ARG A 25 19.39 -15.80 -3.75
CA ARG A 25 19.30 -14.41 -4.27
C ARG A 25 17.96 -13.77 -3.95
N ILE A 26 17.72 -13.57 -2.65
CA ILE A 26 16.50 -12.96 -2.13
C ILE A 26 16.55 -11.43 -2.19
N PHE A 27 17.74 -10.83 -2.11
CA PHE A 27 17.92 -9.38 -2.13
C PHE A 27 18.96 -8.94 -3.17
N SER A 28 18.66 -7.88 -3.92
CA SER A 28 19.60 -7.24 -4.85
C SER A 28 19.30 -5.75 -5.04
N LEU A 29 20.35 -4.92 -5.00
CA LEU A 29 20.26 -3.49 -5.34
C LEU A 29 19.82 -3.25 -6.80
N SER A 30 20.10 -4.21 -7.69
CA SER A 30 19.70 -4.12 -9.09
C SER A 30 18.17 -4.11 -9.29
N PHE A 31 17.40 -4.50 -8.28
CA PHE A 31 15.94 -4.53 -8.35
C PHE A 31 15.30 -3.17 -8.04
N ILE A 32 16.01 -2.26 -7.35
CA ILE A 32 15.47 -0.96 -6.90
C ILE A 32 14.83 -0.15 -8.05
N PRO A 33 15.48 0.01 -9.23
CA PRO A 33 14.92 0.82 -10.32
C PRO A 33 13.59 0.29 -10.86
N ARG A 34 13.31 -1.01 -10.69
CA ARG A 34 12.04 -1.64 -11.10
C ARG A 34 11.04 -1.64 -9.94
N ASN A 35 11.46 -2.16 -8.79
CA ASN A 35 10.56 -2.49 -7.68
C ASN A 35 10.02 -1.23 -6.99
N VAL A 36 10.84 -0.18 -6.84
CA VAL A 36 10.39 1.04 -6.15
C VAL A 36 9.31 1.78 -6.97
N PRO A 37 9.50 2.05 -8.27
CA PRO A 37 8.42 2.61 -9.08
C PRO A 37 7.15 1.74 -9.10
N ASP A 38 7.30 0.42 -9.16
CA ASP A 38 6.15 -0.49 -9.13
C ASP A 38 5.39 -0.39 -7.78
N LEU A 39 6.10 -0.37 -6.65
CA LEU A 39 5.50 -0.21 -5.32
C LEU A 39 4.79 1.14 -5.10
N LEU A 40 5.15 2.19 -5.85
CA LEU A 40 4.59 3.53 -5.68
C LEU A 40 3.49 3.84 -6.69
N LEU A 41 3.69 3.46 -7.95
CA LEU A 41 2.93 3.96 -9.10
C LEU A 41 2.31 2.85 -9.96
N SER A 42 2.54 1.57 -9.64
CA SER A 42 1.93 0.49 -10.41
C SER A 42 0.42 0.50 -10.25
N PRO A 43 -0.35 0.30 -11.32
CA PRO A 43 -1.80 0.21 -11.19
C PRO A 43 -2.27 -1.00 -10.37
N ALA A 44 -1.49 -2.08 -10.34
CA ALA A 44 -1.85 -3.27 -9.57
C ALA A 44 -1.48 -3.18 -8.08
N ARG A 45 -0.40 -2.46 -7.73
CA ARG A 45 0.24 -2.51 -6.39
C ARG A 45 0.73 -1.18 -5.86
N GLY A 46 0.57 -0.10 -6.62
CA GLY A 46 1.14 1.21 -6.34
C GLY A 46 0.45 1.90 -5.17
N LEU A 47 1.24 2.35 -4.20
CA LEU A 47 0.77 3.07 -3.03
C LEU A 47 -0.17 4.24 -3.36
N PHE A 48 0.18 5.05 -4.36
CA PHE A 48 -0.58 6.26 -4.69
C PHE A 48 -1.84 5.98 -5.52
N LEU A 49 -1.90 4.87 -6.26
CA LEU A 49 -3.16 4.46 -6.90
C LEU A 49 -4.09 3.79 -5.91
N PHE A 50 -3.54 3.01 -4.98
CA PHE A 50 -4.29 2.36 -3.93
C PHE A 50 -4.88 3.35 -2.92
N CYS A 51 -4.08 4.36 -2.52
CA CYS A 51 -4.50 5.44 -1.63
C CYS A 51 -4.14 6.81 -2.22
N PRO A 52 -4.97 7.35 -3.12
CA PRO A 52 -4.69 8.61 -3.81
C PRO A 52 -4.52 9.81 -2.88
N ALA A 53 -5.19 9.81 -1.72
CA ALA A 53 -5.03 10.85 -0.71
C ALA A 53 -3.60 10.93 -0.13
N LEU A 54 -2.78 9.89 -0.27
CA LEU A 54 -1.36 9.97 0.12
C LEU A 54 -0.54 10.88 -0.79
N ILE A 55 -1.07 11.41 -1.90
CA ILE A 55 -0.34 12.43 -2.68
C ILE A 55 -0.07 13.71 -1.85
N PHE A 56 -0.89 13.98 -0.82
CA PHE A 56 -0.68 15.09 0.11
C PHE A 56 0.50 14.87 1.07
N VAL A 57 1.09 13.67 1.09
CA VAL A 57 2.25 13.34 1.94
C VAL A 57 3.44 14.24 1.66
N PHE A 58 3.66 14.66 0.41
CA PHE A 58 4.80 15.52 0.06
C PHE A 58 4.67 16.92 0.68
N HIS A 59 3.48 17.51 0.59
CA HIS A 59 3.19 18.81 1.20
C HIS A 59 3.18 18.69 2.73
N GLY A 60 2.62 17.61 3.26
CA GLY A 60 2.61 17.33 4.69
C GLY A 60 4.00 17.09 5.26
N ALA A 61 4.91 16.49 4.51
CA ALA A 61 6.30 16.33 4.91
C ALA A 61 7.00 17.68 5.05
N MET A 62 6.77 18.62 4.12
CA MET A 62 7.30 19.98 4.22
C MET A 62 6.72 20.74 5.42
N ALA A 63 5.40 20.64 5.64
CA ALA A 63 4.74 21.28 6.78
C ALA A 63 5.25 20.71 8.12
N THR A 64 5.43 19.39 8.19
CA THR A 64 5.95 18.71 9.37
C THR A 64 7.41 19.05 9.61
N TRP A 65 8.25 19.08 8.57
CA TRP A 65 9.66 19.46 8.70
C TRP A 65 9.86 20.86 9.28
N ARG A 66 8.96 21.80 8.96
CA ARG A 66 8.99 23.16 9.52
C ARG A 66 8.58 23.22 10.99
N LYS A 67 7.75 22.29 11.46
CA LYS A 67 7.25 22.23 12.85
C LYS A 67 8.09 21.33 13.76
N ASP A 68 8.39 20.12 13.28
CA ASP A 68 9.14 19.09 14.00
C ASP A 68 9.99 18.29 13.00
N ARG A 69 11.29 18.61 12.97
CA ARG A 69 12.27 17.93 12.13
C ARG A 69 12.52 16.49 12.57
N GLY A 70 12.39 16.19 13.86
CA GLY A 70 12.62 14.86 14.40
C GLY A 70 11.53 13.89 13.94
N LEU A 71 10.26 14.27 14.13
CA LEU A 71 9.12 13.51 13.60
C LEU A 71 9.20 13.37 12.09
N ALA A 72 9.53 14.46 11.38
CA ALA A 72 9.65 14.39 9.93
C ALA A 72 10.78 13.45 9.48
N ALA A 73 11.96 13.52 10.07
CA ALA A 73 13.05 12.61 9.75
C ALA A 73 12.70 11.15 10.08
N ALA A 74 12.04 10.90 11.22
CA ALA A 74 11.65 9.56 11.64
C ALA A 74 10.69 8.90 10.64
N ILE A 75 9.63 9.60 10.22
CA ILE A 75 8.68 9.09 9.23
C ILE A 75 9.39 8.83 7.88
N ALA A 76 10.21 9.78 7.42
CA ALA A 76 10.96 9.64 6.18
C ALA A 76 11.92 8.44 6.22
N LEU A 77 12.61 8.23 7.34
CA LEU A 77 13.54 7.12 7.52
C LEU A 77 12.81 5.78 7.55
N MET A 78 11.67 5.68 8.23
CA MET A 78 10.85 4.47 8.23
C MET A 78 10.35 4.12 6.82
N PHE A 79 9.91 5.12 6.06
CA PHE A 79 9.50 4.94 4.67
C PHE A 79 10.68 4.53 3.78
N ALA A 80 11.83 5.20 3.91
CA ALA A 80 13.05 4.88 3.17
C ALA A 80 13.54 3.46 3.49
N ALA A 81 13.50 3.03 4.75
CA ALA A 81 13.86 1.67 5.16
C ALA A 81 12.92 0.63 4.53
N LYS A 82 11.61 0.91 4.48
CA LYS A 82 10.63 0.06 3.77
C LYS A 82 10.94 -0.01 2.27
N MET A 83 11.24 1.11 1.63
CA MET A 83 11.62 1.16 0.22
C MET A 83 12.93 0.42 -0.06
N ALA A 84 13.93 0.55 0.81
CA ALA A 84 15.20 -0.16 0.66
C ALA A 84 14.98 -1.68 0.81
N LEU A 85 14.22 -2.11 1.82
CA LEU A 85 13.95 -3.52 2.07
C LEU A 85 13.16 -4.15 0.93
N PHE A 86 12.01 -3.59 0.56
CA PHE A 86 11.16 -4.20 -0.46
C PHE A 86 11.60 -3.86 -1.88
N GLY A 87 12.27 -2.72 -2.09
CA GLY A 87 12.89 -2.39 -3.37
C GLY A 87 14.05 -3.32 -3.73
N THR A 88 14.70 -3.94 -2.74
CA THR A 88 15.75 -4.94 -2.98
C THR A 88 15.24 -6.37 -2.95
N TYR A 89 14.02 -6.63 -2.49
CA TYR A 89 13.49 -7.97 -2.32
C TYR A 89 13.04 -8.60 -3.65
N TYR A 90 13.37 -9.86 -3.89
CA TYR A 90 12.99 -10.58 -5.11
C TYR A 90 11.47 -10.74 -5.24
N ASP A 91 10.80 -11.13 -4.15
CA ASP A 91 9.34 -11.25 -4.09
C ASP A 91 8.70 -10.00 -3.48
N TYR A 92 9.15 -8.82 -3.94
CA TYR A 92 8.60 -7.53 -3.53
C TYR A 92 7.12 -7.37 -3.85
N THR A 93 6.62 -8.15 -4.80
CA THR A 93 5.20 -8.19 -5.13
C THR A 93 4.46 -8.86 -3.99
N GLY A 94 5.01 -9.96 -3.45
CA GLY A 94 4.56 -10.78 -2.32
C GLY A 94 3.60 -11.90 -2.71
N GLY A 95 3.56 -12.28 -3.98
CA GLY A 95 2.58 -13.17 -4.59
C GLY A 95 1.53 -12.46 -5.45
N MET A 96 0.39 -13.10 -5.70
CA MET A 96 -0.61 -12.62 -6.67
C MET A 96 -1.52 -11.49 -6.14
N ASN A 97 -1.63 -11.33 -4.81
CA ASN A 97 -2.59 -10.37 -4.25
C ASN A 97 -2.30 -8.90 -4.66
N PRO A 98 -3.35 -8.10 -4.98
CA PRO A 98 -3.27 -6.71 -5.36
C PRO A 98 -3.00 -5.81 -4.16
N GLY A 99 -2.51 -4.62 -4.45
CA GLY A 99 -2.21 -3.58 -3.47
C GLY A 99 -0.82 -3.68 -2.83
N PRO A 100 -0.38 -2.60 -2.16
CA PRO A 100 0.97 -2.47 -1.64
C PRO A 100 1.12 -3.20 -0.30
N ARG A 101 0.93 -4.53 -0.25
CA ARG A 101 0.83 -5.32 1.00
C ARG A 101 1.92 -5.02 2.03
N TYR A 102 3.14 -4.81 1.53
CA TYR A 102 4.32 -4.56 2.35
C TYR A 102 4.40 -3.12 2.89
N LEU A 103 3.65 -2.21 2.27
CA LEU A 103 3.52 -0.81 2.67
C LEU A 103 2.27 -0.53 3.50
N ILE A 104 1.31 -1.45 3.61
CA ILE A 104 0.15 -1.29 4.49
C ILE A 104 0.56 -0.82 5.91
N PRO A 105 1.60 -1.39 6.56
CA PRO A 105 2.01 -0.93 7.88
C PRO A 105 2.60 0.49 7.92
N ILE A 106 3.17 0.99 6.82
CA ILE A 106 3.74 2.36 6.78
C ILE A 106 2.67 3.41 6.44
N MET A 107 1.54 3.02 5.87
CA MET A 107 0.48 3.95 5.46
C MET A 107 -0.04 4.83 6.61
N PRO A 108 -0.42 4.32 7.81
CA PRO A 108 -0.85 5.16 8.92
C PRO A 108 0.22 6.17 9.33
N VAL A 109 1.49 5.77 9.26
CA VAL A 109 2.64 6.63 9.60
C VAL A 109 2.81 7.74 8.57
N LEU A 110 2.65 7.45 7.28
CA LEU A 110 2.65 8.48 6.21
C LEU A 110 1.46 9.43 6.36
N TYR A 111 0.30 8.94 6.80
CA TYR A 111 -0.85 9.79 7.08
C TYR A 111 -0.61 10.79 8.22
N LEU A 112 0.40 10.59 9.09
CA LEU A 112 0.77 11.61 10.07
C LEU A 112 1.22 12.91 9.40
N TYR A 113 1.98 12.84 8.30
CA TYR A 113 2.31 14.02 7.51
C TYR A 113 1.07 14.74 6.98
N VAL A 114 0.11 13.97 6.48
CA VAL A 114 -1.16 14.50 5.98
C VAL A 114 -1.98 15.11 7.11
N GLY A 115 -1.98 14.51 8.30
CA GLY A 115 -2.63 15.04 9.50
C GLY A 115 -2.04 16.38 9.94
N VAL A 116 -0.71 16.51 9.96
CA VAL A 116 -0.04 17.78 10.28
C VAL A 116 -0.41 18.87 9.27
N LEU A 117 -0.48 18.53 7.98
CA LEU A 117 -0.94 19.44 6.93
C LEU A 117 -2.41 19.83 7.12
N ALA A 118 -3.26 18.86 7.44
CA ALA A 118 -4.67 19.11 7.69
C ALA A 118 -4.85 20.12 8.84
N ILE A 119 -4.08 20.00 9.93
CA ILE A 119 -4.16 20.94 11.06
C ILE A 119 -3.89 22.39 10.63
N THR A 120 -3.00 22.64 9.66
CA THR A 120 -2.70 24.01 9.20
C THR A 120 -3.64 24.48 8.09
N GLU A 121 -3.98 23.61 7.15
CA GLU A 121 -4.64 24.00 5.90
C GLU A 121 -6.13 23.63 5.82
N TRP A 122 -6.75 23.00 6.83
CA TRP A 122 -8.13 22.47 6.71
C TRP A 122 -9.18 23.50 6.29
N LYS A 123 -9.03 24.74 6.76
CA LYS A 123 -9.95 25.84 6.42
C LYS A 123 -9.81 26.29 4.97
N GLN A 124 -8.68 26.01 4.33
CA GLN A 124 -8.42 26.38 2.95
C GLN A 124 -9.12 25.43 1.99
N LYS A 125 -10.02 26.00 1.18
CA LYS A 125 -10.77 25.25 0.16
C LYS A 125 -9.84 24.56 -0.86
N SER A 126 -8.69 25.17 -1.13
CA SER A 126 -7.63 24.64 -2.01
C SER A 126 -7.03 23.31 -1.52
N PHE A 127 -7.04 23.04 -0.22
CA PHE A 127 -6.62 21.75 0.33
C PHE A 127 -7.81 20.81 0.54
N ARG A 128 -8.89 21.32 1.15
CA ARG A 128 -10.01 20.49 1.61
C ARG A 128 -10.75 19.75 0.49
N TYR A 129 -11.10 20.44 -0.60
CA TYR A 129 -11.85 19.79 -1.68
C TYR A 129 -11.02 18.76 -2.45
N PRO A 130 -9.76 19.05 -2.83
CA PRO A 130 -8.89 18.03 -3.38
C PRO A 130 -8.69 16.83 -2.44
N PHE A 131 -8.50 17.06 -1.14
CA PHE A 131 -8.38 15.97 -0.18
C PHE A 131 -9.61 15.05 -0.17
N TYR A 132 -10.83 15.61 -0.13
CA TYR A 132 -12.05 14.82 -0.23
C TYR A 132 -12.18 14.09 -1.56
N PHE A 133 -11.85 14.75 -2.67
CA PHE A 133 -11.89 14.14 -3.98
C PHE A 133 -10.98 12.90 -4.06
N PHE A 134 -9.71 13.02 -3.68
CA PHE A 134 -8.75 11.91 -3.72
C PHE A 134 -9.09 10.81 -2.70
N SER A 135 -9.62 11.18 -1.52
CA SER A 135 -10.09 10.20 -0.53
C SER A 135 -11.32 9.45 -1.04
N GLY A 136 -12.24 10.14 -1.71
CA GLY A 136 -13.43 9.56 -2.34
C GLY A 136 -13.07 8.58 -3.46
N ILE A 137 -12.11 8.93 -4.33
CA ILE A 137 -11.58 8.01 -5.36
C ILE A 137 -11.03 6.74 -4.69
N GLY A 138 -10.19 6.90 -3.67
CA GLY A 138 -9.65 5.76 -2.93
C GLY A 138 -10.74 4.90 -2.30
N PHE A 139 -11.74 5.52 -1.68
CA PHE A 139 -12.87 4.79 -1.07
C PHE A 139 -13.69 4.01 -2.11
N ILE A 140 -14.01 4.62 -3.24
CA ILE A 140 -14.77 3.97 -4.32
C ILE A 140 -13.96 2.81 -4.91
N ALA A 141 -12.69 3.03 -5.24
CA ALA A 141 -11.82 2.00 -5.81
C ALA A 141 -11.67 0.80 -4.86
N ASN A 142 -11.43 1.05 -3.58
CA ASN A 142 -11.29 -0.01 -2.57
C ASN A 142 -12.63 -0.66 -2.20
N GLY A 143 -13.72 0.10 -2.17
CA GLY A 143 -15.07 -0.41 -1.94
C GLY A 143 -15.51 -1.36 -3.06
N PHE A 144 -15.23 -1.00 -4.32
CA PHE A 144 -15.49 -1.87 -5.47
C PHE A 144 -14.68 -3.17 -5.41
N ASN A 145 -13.38 -3.08 -5.07
CA ASN A 145 -12.55 -4.26 -4.83
C ASN A 145 -13.10 -5.14 -3.68
N SER A 146 -13.80 -4.55 -2.71
CA SER A 146 -14.31 -5.27 -1.55
C SER A 146 -15.61 -6.04 -1.81
N ILE A 147 -16.41 -5.59 -2.77
CA ILE A 147 -17.73 -6.18 -3.07
C ILE A 147 -17.63 -7.21 -4.20
N THR A 148 -16.56 -7.19 -5.00
CA THR A 148 -16.46 -8.07 -6.16
C THR A 148 -16.14 -9.53 -5.74
N PRO A 149 -17.02 -10.50 -6.03
CA PRO A 149 -16.77 -11.89 -5.63
C PRO A 149 -15.67 -12.53 -6.48
N TYR A 150 -14.70 -13.18 -5.82
CA TYR A 150 -13.53 -13.87 -6.40
C TYR A 150 -13.85 -14.69 -7.66
N HIS A 151 -14.93 -15.48 -7.61
CA HIS A 151 -15.35 -16.40 -8.66
C HIS A 151 -15.98 -15.71 -9.88
N LEU A 152 -16.68 -14.58 -9.68
CA LEU A 152 -17.27 -13.77 -10.76
C LEU A 152 -16.18 -13.04 -11.54
N SER A 153 -15.14 -12.57 -10.86
CA SER A 153 -13.96 -12.00 -11.52
C SER A 153 -13.17 -13.02 -12.33
N MET A 154 -13.00 -14.27 -11.85
CA MET A 154 -12.27 -15.29 -12.61
C MET A 154 -13.00 -15.69 -13.90
N THR A 155 -14.31 -15.87 -13.83
CA THR A 155 -15.13 -16.27 -14.98
C THR A 155 -15.32 -15.14 -15.99
N PHE A 156 -15.55 -13.91 -15.53
CA PHE A 156 -15.62 -12.73 -16.40
C PHE A 156 -14.31 -12.51 -17.16
N TRP A 157 -13.16 -12.60 -16.49
CA TRP A 157 -11.87 -12.35 -17.14
C TRP A 157 -11.40 -13.52 -18.01
N ASP A 158 -11.72 -14.77 -17.68
CA ASP A 158 -11.49 -15.90 -18.60
C ASP A 158 -12.30 -15.73 -19.88
N GLN A 159 -13.55 -15.23 -19.80
CA GLN A 159 -14.36 -14.89 -20.98
C GLN A 159 -13.78 -13.73 -21.80
N VAL A 160 -13.35 -12.65 -21.15
CA VAL A 160 -12.75 -11.49 -21.82
C VAL A 160 -11.43 -11.85 -22.50
N SER A 161 -10.57 -12.64 -21.83
CA SER A 161 -9.30 -13.11 -22.38
C SER A 161 -9.50 -13.93 -23.65
N ARG A 162 -10.50 -14.81 -23.66
CA ARG A 162 -10.90 -15.59 -24.84
C ARG A 162 -11.47 -14.71 -25.95
N TYR A 163 -12.26 -13.69 -25.61
CA TYR A 163 -12.84 -12.76 -26.59
C TYR A 163 -11.77 -11.93 -27.32
N PHE A 164 -10.71 -11.53 -26.62
CA PHE A 164 -9.58 -10.79 -27.20
C PHE A 164 -8.46 -11.69 -27.76
N GLY A 165 -8.65 -13.01 -27.81
CA GLY A 165 -7.65 -13.94 -28.35
C GLY A 165 -6.34 -13.99 -27.55
N ILE A 166 -6.39 -13.64 -26.26
CA ILE A 166 -5.24 -13.73 -25.36
C ILE A 166 -5.09 -15.21 -25.00
N GLU A 167 -4.13 -15.89 -25.63
CA GLU A 167 -3.89 -17.33 -25.48
C GLU A 167 -3.76 -17.75 -24.01
N LYS A 168 -4.26 -18.97 -23.75
CA LYS A 168 -4.20 -19.63 -22.45
C LYS A 168 -2.77 -19.61 -21.92
N TYR A 169 -2.66 -19.27 -20.65
CA TYR A 169 -1.46 -19.06 -19.84
C TYR A 169 -0.64 -20.34 -19.60
N GLU A 170 -0.33 -21.11 -20.64
CA GLU A 170 0.52 -22.31 -20.55
C GLU A 170 1.97 -21.91 -20.85
N GLY A 171 2.74 -21.61 -19.81
CA GLY A 171 4.20 -21.72 -19.86
C GLY A 171 5.05 -20.45 -19.88
N ARG A 172 4.48 -19.23 -19.82
CA ARG A 172 5.29 -18.01 -19.61
C ARG A 172 5.30 -17.57 -18.15
N ARG A 173 6.48 -17.20 -17.65
CA ARG A 173 6.68 -16.81 -16.25
C ARG A 173 5.80 -15.59 -15.93
N PRO A 174 5.08 -15.54 -14.79
CA PRO A 174 4.05 -14.53 -14.49
C PRO A 174 4.51 -13.06 -14.42
N TRP A 175 5.80 -12.77 -14.62
CA TRP A 175 6.43 -11.48 -14.26
C TRP A 175 6.73 -10.58 -15.46
N ASP A 176 6.15 -10.87 -16.63
CA ASP A 176 6.42 -10.19 -17.88
C ASP A 176 5.63 -8.86 -17.96
N THR A 177 6.37 -7.75 -17.86
CA THR A 177 5.89 -6.37 -17.60
C THR A 177 4.85 -5.80 -18.57
N LYS A 178 4.75 -6.33 -19.80
CA LYS A 178 3.72 -5.89 -20.75
C LYS A 178 2.35 -6.45 -20.43
N GLN A 179 2.29 -7.68 -19.90
CA GLN A 179 1.04 -8.34 -19.57
C GLN A 179 0.43 -7.75 -18.28
N GLU A 180 1.26 -7.33 -17.31
CA GLU A 180 0.78 -6.61 -16.12
C GLU A 180 0.02 -5.33 -16.51
N PHE A 181 0.46 -4.57 -17.52
CA PHE A 181 -0.26 -3.37 -17.99
C PHE A 181 -1.62 -3.67 -18.64
N TYR A 182 -1.74 -4.78 -19.35
CA TYR A 182 -3.01 -5.22 -19.94
C TYR A 182 -3.93 -5.85 -18.87
N ASP A 183 -3.42 -6.73 -18.02
CA ASP A 183 -4.15 -7.29 -16.86
C ASP A 183 -4.66 -6.18 -15.93
N VAL A 184 -3.99 -5.03 -15.95
CA VAL A 184 -4.38 -3.78 -15.32
C VAL A 184 -5.57 -3.12 -16.04
N LEU A 185 -5.44 -2.71 -17.31
CA LEU A 185 -6.56 -2.10 -18.06
C LEU A 185 -7.82 -2.98 -18.09
N ILE A 186 -7.62 -4.29 -17.94
CA ILE A 186 -8.59 -5.36 -18.03
C ILE A 186 -8.89 -5.91 -16.62
N GLY A 187 -8.78 -5.09 -15.56
CA GLY A 187 -9.35 -5.31 -14.22
C GLY A 187 -9.04 -6.62 -13.49
N ARG A 188 -7.93 -7.29 -13.81
CA ARG A 188 -7.55 -8.59 -13.25
C ARG A 188 -7.10 -8.51 -11.79
N TRP A 189 -6.77 -7.32 -11.27
CA TRP A 189 -6.53 -7.05 -9.84
C TRP A 189 -7.76 -7.22 -8.94
N ILE A 190 -8.96 -7.31 -9.52
CA ILE A 190 -10.22 -7.53 -8.79
C ILE A 190 -10.22 -8.94 -8.13
N LEU A 191 -9.33 -9.83 -8.57
CA LEU A 191 -9.39 -11.25 -8.28
C LEU A 191 -9.05 -11.64 -6.84
N ASP A 192 -8.24 -10.93 -6.06
CA ASP A 192 -7.65 -11.53 -4.84
C ASP A 192 -8.16 -10.88 -3.52
N GLY A 193 -9.47 -11.00 -3.32
CA GLY A 193 -10.31 -10.34 -2.29
C GLY A 193 -10.14 -10.73 -0.81
N HIS A 194 -8.96 -11.11 -0.32
CA HIS A 194 -8.79 -11.43 1.11
C HIS A 194 -8.52 -10.21 2.03
N TYR A 195 -8.21 -9.04 1.47
CA TYR A 195 -7.81 -7.85 2.26
C TYR A 195 -8.80 -6.69 2.23
N ALA A 196 -9.94 -6.86 1.53
CA ALA A 196 -11.07 -5.94 1.52
C ALA A 196 -11.47 -5.47 2.93
N VAL A 197 -11.56 -6.42 3.87
CA VAL A 197 -11.91 -6.16 5.27
C VAL A 197 -10.83 -5.34 5.98
N LEU A 198 -9.54 -5.64 5.74
CA LEU A 198 -8.42 -4.93 6.36
C LEU A 198 -8.31 -3.48 5.86
N VAL A 199 -8.59 -3.26 4.58
CA VAL A 199 -8.51 -1.94 3.93
C VAL A 199 -9.68 -1.06 4.33
N ILE A 200 -10.89 -1.63 4.41
CA ILE A 200 -12.04 -0.98 5.03
C ILE A 200 -11.71 -0.62 6.48
N TYR A 201 -11.10 -1.53 7.24
CA TYR A 201 -10.67 -1.28 8.61
C TYR A 201 -9.66 -0.13 8.71
N VAL A 202 -8.61 -0.11 7.90
CA VAL A 202 -7.58 0.94 7.93
C VAL A 202 -8.12 2.28 7.47
N THR A 203 -9.01 2.29 6.47
CA THR A 203 -9.63 3.53 5.96
C THR A 203 -10.63 4.09 6.99
N ILE A 204 -11.44 3.24 7.61
CA ILE A 204 -12.35 3.63 8.70
C ILE A 204 -11.56 4.10 9.91
N ILE A 205 -10.53 3.37 10.36
CA ILE A 205 -9.69 3.77 11.48
C ILE A 205 -8.97 5.10 11.17
N GLY A 206 -8.43 5.26 9.96
CA GLY A 206 -7.79 6.51 9.55
C GLY A 206 -8.76 7.70 9.55
N ALA A 207 -9.98 7.50 9.03
CA ALA A 207 -11.04 8.50 9.07
C ALA A 207 -11.48 8.81 10.52
N LEU A 208 -11.64 7.80 11.36
CA LEU A 208 -12.00 7.95 12.77
C LEU A 208 -10.90 8.70 13.54
N ILE A 209 -9.63 8.37 13.34
CA ILE A 209 -8.50 9.10 13.95
C ILE A 209 -8.51 10.57 13.49
N ALA A 210 -8.72 10.84 12.20
CA ALA A 210 -8.78 12.21 11.69
C ALA A 210 -9.96 13.00 12.30
N VAL A 211 -11.13 12.36 12.45
CA VAL A 211 -12.31 12.96 13.09
C VAL A 211 -12.09 13.16 14.59
N SER A 212 -11.52 12.18 15.30
CA SER A 212 -11.20 12.29 16.73
C SER A 212 -10.19 13.40 16.99
N LEU A 213 -9.15 13.52 16.16
CA LEU A 213 -8.20 14.63 16.23
C LEU A 213 -8.89 15.97 15.96
N TYR A 214 -9.79 16.05 14.99
CA TYR A 214 -10.58 17.26 14.72
C TYR A 214 -11.39 17.73 15.95
N TRP A 215 -11.98 16.81 16.70
CA TRP A 215 -12.77 17.13 17.90
C TRP A 215 -11.94 17.35 19.18
N LEU A 216 -10.77 16.72 19.30
CA LEU A 216 -9.88 16.86 20.47
C LEU A 216 -8.97 18.09 20.40
N LEU A 217 -8.63 18.56 19.20
CA LEU A 217 -7.72 19.70 19.04
C LEU A 217 -8.23 21.02 19.67
N PRO A 218 -9.53 21.38 19.63
CA PRO A 218 -10.03 22.58 20.32
C PRO A 218 -9.96 22.46 21.85
N THR A 219 -10.19 21.26 22.39
CA THR A 219 -10.21 21.00 23.84
C THR A 219 -8.82 20.99 24.47
N LEU A 220 -7.79 20.62 23.71
CA LEU A 220 -6.40 20.75 24.13
C LEU A 220 -5.94 22.21 24.12
N ARG A 221 -6.45 23.01 23.18
CA ARG A 221 -6.08 24.43 23.03
C ARG A 221 -6.61 25.32 24.16
N SER A 222 -7.75 24.97 24.76
CA SER A 222 -8.36 25.72 25.86
C SER A 222 -7.76 25.40 27.24
N ARG A 223 -6.74 24.54 27.33
CA ARG A 223 -6.05 24.20 28.58
C ARG A 223 -4.66 24.83 28.69
N GLU A 224 -4.17 25.47 27.62
CA GLU A 224 -2.89 26.18 27.58
C GLU A 224 -3.04 27.69 27.78
N GLU A 225 -4.27 28.20 27.89
CA GLU A 225 -4.62 29.57 28.30
C GLU A 225 -5.11 29.59 29.76
#